data_AF-A0AAU6PHH3-F1
#
_entry.id   AF-A0AAU6PHH3-F1
#
_cell.length_a   1.000
_cell.length_b   1.000
_cell.length_c   1.000
_cell.angle_alpha   90.00
_cell.angle_beta   90.00
_cell.angle_gamma   90.00
#
_symmetry.space_group_name_H-M   'P 1'
#
loop_
_entity.id
_entity.type
_entity.pdbx_description
1 polymer ?
#
loop_
_entity_poly.entity_id
_entity_poly.type
_entity_poly.pdbx_seq_one_letter_code
_entity_poly.pdbx_strand_id
1 'polypeptide(L)'
;MKNEIIQSFADNFDTHSQTYFAIQTQKLELIQEQIHGLERLQARQKLTHSEKELSSLIFKYTQNDRNFGFIRSNGGTALFGGQSTKKMKEKIQVPNTRALADFLPAITIKAKDFATEITVFNTNRASANY
;
A
#
# COMPACT_ATOMS: atom_id res chain seq x y z
N MET A 1 -9.68 12.23 -56.03
CA MET A 1 -10.76 11.33 -55.58
C MET A 1 -10.33 10.26 -54.57
N LYS A 2 -9.60 9.18 -54.91
CA LYS A 2 -9.26 8.13 -53.91
C LYS A 2 -8.37 8.61 -52.75
N ASN A 3 -7.46 9.56 -52.98
CA ASN A 3 -6.61 10.13 -51.93
C ASN A 3 -7.31 11.19 -51.07
N GLU A 4 -8.36 11.86 -51.56
CA GLU A 4 -9.11 12.85 -50.76
C GLU A 4 -10.11 12.18 -49.81
N ILE A 5 -10.66 11.02 -50.19
CA ILE A 5 -11.57 10.25 -49.34
C ILE A 5 -10.80 9.60 -48.18
N ILE A 6 -9.60 9.06 -48.43
CA ILE A 6 -8.73 8.50 -47.38
C ILE A 6 -8.18 9.60 -46.47
N GLN A 7 -7.79 10.76 -47.02
CA GLN A 7 -7.39 11.91 -46.21
C GLN A 7 -8.55 12.44 -45.39
N SER A 8 -9.76 12.56 -45.95
CA SER A 8 -10.95 12.92 -45.16
C SER A 8 -11.31 11.89 -44.10
N PHE A 9 -10.95 10.62 -44.25
CA PHE A 9 -11.15 9.58 -43.24
C PHE A 9 -10.11 9.64 -42.11
N ALA A 10 -8.87 10.05 -42.43
CA ALA A 10 -7.80 10.30 -41.47
C ALA A 10 -7.99 11.65 -40.74
N ASP A 11 -8.43 12.68 -41.47
CA ASP A 11 -8.76 14.02 -40.99
C ASP A 11 -10.08 14.01 -40.18
N ASN A 12 -10.99 13.06 -40.48
CA ASN A 12 -12.19 12.72 -39.69
C ASN A 12 -12.04 11.48 -38.80
N PHE A 13 -10.83 11.11 -38.34
CA PHE A 13 -10.74 10.61 -36.96
C PHE A 13 -11.12 11.80 -36.07
N ASP A 14 -12.43 12.03 -36.05
CA ASP A 14 -13.10 13.31 -35.88
C ASP A 14 -12.58 13.99 -34.62
N THR A 15 -12.41 15.32 -34.66
CA THR A 15 -12.25 16.15 -33.45
C THR A 15 -13.18 15.70 -32.31
N HIS A 16 -14.39 15.22 -32.64
CA HIS A 16 -15.33 14.61 -31.71
C HIS A 16 -14.85 13.28 -31.10
N SER A 17 -14.28 12.38 -31.92
CA SER A 17 -13.69 11.11 -31.46
C SER A 17 -12.43 11.32 -30.62
N GLN A 18 -11.54 12.26 -31.00
CA GLN A 18 -10.34 12.61 -30.24
C GLN A 18 -10.71 13.22 -28.89
N THR A 19 -11.68 14.14 -28.88
CA THR A 19 -12.21 14.74 -27.64
C THR A 19 -12.85 13.68 -26.75
N TYR A 20 -13.63 12.76 -27.34
CA TYR A 20 -14.22 11.65 -26.60
C TYR A 20 -13.15 10.78 -25.94
N PHE A 21 -12.14 10.30 -26.69
CA PHE A 21 -11.07 9.47 -26.13
C PHE A 21 -10.27 10.20 -25.05
N ALA A 22 -9.96 11.48 -25.24
CA ALA A 22 -9.28 12.28 -24.21
C ALA A 22 -10.09 12.33 -22.91
N ILE A 23 -11.40 12.60 -23.01
CA ILE A 23 -12.30 12.63 -21.83
C ILE A 23 -12.42 11.24 -21.19
N GLN A 24 -12.52 10.17 -21.99
CA GLN A 24 -12.62 8.81 -21.44
C GLN A 24 -11.35 8.39 -20.72
N THR A 25 -10.18 8.65 -21.30
CA THR A 25 -8.89 8.35 -20.67
C THR A 25 -8.75 9.12 -19.35
N GLN A 26 -9.09 10.41 -19.33
CA GLN A 26 -9.07 11.20 -18.09
C GLN A 26 -9.99 10.63 -17.01
N LYS A 27 -11.20 10.18 -17.39
CA LYS A 27 -12.12 9.52 -16.45
C LYS A 27 -11.55 8.21 -15.91
N LEU A 28 -10.93 7.40 -16.77
CA LEU A 28 -10.31 6.14 -16.37
C LEU A 28 -9.11 6.36 -15.45
N GLU A 29 -8.28 7.36 -15.71
CA GLU A 29 -7.16 7.74 -14.84
C GLU A 29 -7.65 8.11 -13.43
N LEU A 30 -8.69 8.95 -13.33
CA LEU A 30 -9.29 9.32 -12.05
C LEU A 30 -9.88 8.11 -11.31
N ILE A 31 -10.57 7.21 -12.03
CA ILE A 31 -11.09 5.96 -11.44
C ILE A 31 -9.94 5.09 -10.93
N GLN A 32 -8.85 4.98 -11.70
CA GLN A 32 -7.68 4.19 -11.30
C GLN A 32 -7.02 4.76 -10.03
N GLU A 33 -6.89 6.08 -9.93
CA GLU A 33 -6.39 6.75 -8.72
C GLU A 33 -7.28 6.45 -7.50
N GLN A 34 -8.60 6.48 -7.69
CA GLN A 34 -9.55 6.13 -6.63
C GLN A 34 -9.43 4.66 -6.20
N ILE A 35 -9.33 3.73 -7.15
CA ILE A 35 -9.12 2.30 -6.88
C ILE A 35 -7.83 2.10 -6.09
N HIS A 36 -6.71 2.67 -6.52
CA HIS A 36 -5.45 2.60 -5.79
C HIS A 36 -5.55 3.17 -4.37
N GLY A 37 -6.28 4.29 -4.22
CA GLY A 37 -6.56 4.89 -2.93
C GLY A 37 -7.34 3.95 -2.00
N LEU A 38 -8.40 3.34 -2.51
CA LEU A 38 -9.23 2.39 -1.77
C LEU A 38 -8.46 1.13 -1.38
N GLU A 39 -7.69 0.54 -2.30
CA GLU A 39 -6.86 -0.62 -2.01
C GLU A 39 -5.83 -0.33 -0.91
N ARG A 40 -5.21 0.85 -0.94
CA ARG A 40 -4.29 1.28 0.12
C ARG A 40 -5.01 1.42 1.45
N LEU A 41 -6.20 2.04 1.48
CA LEU A 41 -6.99 2.20 2.71
C LEU A 41 -7.40 0.84 3.31
N GLN A 42 -7.88 -0.08 2.48
CA GLN A 42 -8.21 -1.44 2.91
C GLN A 42 -6.98 -2.17 3.47
N ALA A 43 -5.84 -2.09 2.78
CA ALA A 43 -4.59 -2.68 3.27
C ALA A 43 -4.16 -2.07 4.62
N ARG A 44 -4.33 -0.75 4.81
CA ARG A 44 -4.02 -0.08 6.08
C ARG A 44 -4.93 -0.53 7.22
N GLN A 45 -6.22 -0.69 6.94
CA GLN A 45 -7.18 -1.17 7.92
C GLN A 45 -6.82 -2.60 8.37
N LYS A 46 -6.49 -3.49 7.42
CA LYS A 46 -6.09 -4.86 7.72
C LYS A 46 -4.79 -4.92 8.54
N LEU A 47 -3.76 -4.18 8.13
CA LEU A 47 -2.52 -4.06 8.89
C LEU A 47 -2.76 -3.56 10.32
N THR A 48 -3.68 -2.62 10.52
CA THR A 48 -4.00 -2.11 11.86
C THR A 48 -4.60 -3.22 12.75
N HIS A 49 -5.43 -4.09 12.17
CA HIS A 49 -6.01 -5.22 12.88
C HIS A 49 -4.94 -6.25 13.27
N SER A 50 -4.10 -6.67 12.32
CA SER A 50 -3.03 -7.65 12.57
C SER A 50 -1.97 -7.11 13.55
N GLU A 51 -1.60 -5.83 13.46
CA GLU A 51 -0.69 -5.19 14.42
C GLU A 51 -1.29 -5.16 15.84
N LYS A 52 -2.61 -4.96 15.98
CA LYS A 52 -3.31 -5.00 17.27
C LYS A 52 -3.32 -6.40 17.88
N GLU A 53 -3.55 -7.43 17.06
CA GLU A 53 -3.48 -8.82 17.49
C GLU A 53 -2.06 -9.18 17.95
N LEU A 54 -1.04 -8.85 17.14
CA LEU A 54 0.36 -9.06 17.49
C LEU A 54 0.74 -8.33 18.79
N SER A 55 0.30 -7.09 18.97
CA SER A 55 0.52 -6.32 20.21
C SER A 55 -0.09 -7.02 21.42
N SER A 56 -1.31 -7.54 21.26
CA SER A 56 -2.01 -8.26 22.34
C SER A 56 -1.29 -9.55 22.72
N LEU A 57 -0.75 -10.29 21.74
CA LEU A 57 0.05 -11.48 21.98
C LEU A 57 1.36 -11.15 22.70
N ILE A 58 2.12 -10.17 22.21
CA ILE A 58 3.38 -9.76 22.83
C ILE A 58 3.16 -9.31 24.28
N PHE A 59 2.08 -8.57 24.54
CA PHE A 59 1.71 -8.18 25.89
C PHE A 59 1.43 -9.39 26.78
N LYS A 60 0.67 -10.39 26.30
CA LYS A 60 0.41 -11.62 27.07
C LYS A 60 1.69 -12.35 27.48
N TYR A 61 2.69 -12.45 26.60
CA TYR A 61 3.93 -13.17 26.90
C TYR A 61 4.93 -12.35 27.71
N THR A 62 4.96 -11.03 27.54
CA THR A 62 6.03 -10.19 28.10
C THR A 62 5.57 -9.24 29.20
N GLN A 63 4.25 -9.09 29.39
CA GLN A 63 3.60 -8.13 30.29
C GLN A 63 4.11 -6.68 30.12
N ASN A 64 4.62 -6.34 28.93
CA ASN A 64 5.27 -5.06 28.66
C ASN A 64 5.06 -4.58 27.23
N ASP A 65 4.38 -3.44 27.08
CA ASP A 65 4.06 -2.82 25.79
C ASP A 65 5.29 -2.29 25.02
N ARG A 66 6.41 -2.00 25.71
CA ARG A 66 7.63 -1.48 25.06
C ARG A 66 8.21 -2.48 24.07
N ASN A 67 8.00 -3.78 24.31
CA ASN A 67 8.48 -4.85 23.44
C ASN A 67 7.81 -4.84 22.07
N PHE A 68 6.53 -4.46 22.00
CA PHE A 68 5.83 -4.34 20.73
C PHE A 68 6.46 -3.27 19.84
N GLY A 69 6.75 -2.09 20.42
CA GLY A 69 7.40 -0.99 19.70
C GLY A 69 8.75 -1.40 19.10
N PHE A 70 9.56 -2.13 19.88
CA PHE A 70 10.85 -2.64 19.45
C PHE A 70 10.73 -3.67 18.32
N ILE A 71 9.89 -4.69 18.48
CA ILE A 71 9.68 -5.75 17.48
C ILE A 71 9.15 -5.15 16.17
N ARG A 72 8.15 -4.26 16.24
CA ARG A 72 7.57 -3.60 15.08
C ARG A 72 8.59 -2.73 14.34
N SER A 73 9.44 -2.01 15.07
CA SER A 73 10.49 -1.16 14.48
C SER A 73 11.56 -2.00 13.77
N ASN A 74 12.01 -3.09 14.40
CA ASN A 74 13.01 -3.99 13.83
C ASN A 74 12.46 -4.74 12.62
N GLY A 75 11.22 -5.26 12.70
CA GLY A 75 10.55 -5.90 11.58
C GLY A 75 10.37 -4.95 10.40
N GLY A 76 9.98 -3.69 10.65
CA GLY A 76 9.93 -2.66 9.62
C GLY A 76 11.30 -2.41 8.97
N THR A 77 12.36 -2.30 9.78
CA THR A 77 13.73 -2.09 9.28
C THR A 77 14.20 -3.25 8.41
N ALA A 78 13.90 -4.49 8.80
CA ALA A 78 14.21 -5.68 8.02
C ALA A 78 13.45 -5.69 6.68
N LEU A 79 12.15 -5.37 6.70
CA LEU A 79 11.32 -5.31 5.50
C LEU A 79 11.81 -4.25 4.50
N PHE A 80 12.40 -3.16 4.97
CA PHE A 80 12.98 -2.09 4.14
C PHE A 80 14.48 -2.26 3.85
N GLY A 81 15.01 -3.47 3.92
CA GLY A 81 16.42 -3.74 3.57
C GLY A 81 17.43 -3.03 4.47
N GLY A 82 17.14 -2.94 5.78
CA GLY A 82 17.99 -2.28 6.76
C GLY A 82 17.74 -0.78 6.91
N GLN A 83 16.78 -0.20 6.18
CA GLN A 83 16.42 1.21 6.31
C GLN A 83 15.44 1.43 7.46
N SER A 84 15.79 2.32 8.38
CA SER A 84 14.90 2.67 9.48
C SER A 84 13.67 3.45 8.97
N THR A 85 12.59 3.44 9.75
CA THR A 85 11.38 4.24 9.45
C THR A 85 11.71 5.72 9.22
N LYS A 86 12.69 6.28 9.97
CA LYS A 86 13.13 7.66 9.82
C LYS A 86 13.79 7.90 8.45
N LYS A 87 14.74 7.05 8.06
CA LYS A 87 15.39 7.13 6.74
C LYS A 87 14.39 6.97 5.60
N MET A 88 13.42 6.07 5.76
CA MET A 88 12.36 5.89 4.78
C MET A 88 11.49 7.14 4.66
N LYS A 89 11.09 7.76 5.78
CA LYS A 89 10.36 9.04 5.76
C LYS A 89 11.14 10.15 5.06
N GLU A 90 12.44 10.25 5.32
CA GLU A 90 13.32 11.22 4.64
C GLU A 90 13.38 10.95 3.12
N LYS A 91 13.54 9.67 2.71
CA LYS A 91 13.64 9.27 1.31
C LYS A 91 12.38 9.62 0.49
N ILE A 92 11.19 9.44 1.07
CA ILE A 92 9.92 9.75 0.40
C ILE A 92 9.27 11.05 0.89
N GLN A 93 10.04 11.93 1.54
CA GLN A 93 9.64 13.27 1.97
C GLN A 93 8.35 13.31 2.82
N VAL A 94 8.19 12.34 3.71
CA VAL A 94 7.03 12.23 4.61
C VAL A 94 7.26 13.04 5.89
N PRO A 95 6.31 13.89 6.31
CA PRO A 95 6.39 14.61 7.58
C PRO A 95 6.56 13.67 8.78
N ASN A 96 7.39 14.08 9.74
CA ASN A 96 7.63 13.28 10.95
C ASN A 96 6.36 13.00 11.75
N THR A 97 5.38 13.91 11.71
CA THR A 97 4.09 13.84 12.41
C THR A 97 3.14 12.77 11.86
N ARG A 98 3.33 12.32 10.61
CA ARG A 98 2.44 11.35 9.96
C ARG A 98 3.06 9.95 9.96
N ALA A 99 2.23 8.91 9.90
CA ALA A 99 2.72 7.53 9.82
C ALA A 99 3.30 7.25 8.43
N LEU A 100 4.47 6.59 8.35
CA LEU A 100 5.09 6.22 7.08
C LEU A 100 4.15 5.38 6.22
N ALA A 101 3.42 4.45 6.85
CA ALA A 101 2.52 3.53 6.18
C ALA A 101 1.41 4.21 5.37
N ASP A 102 1.02 5.45 5.70
CA ASP A 102 -0.03 6.17 4.97
C ASP A 102 0.42 6.62 3.57
N PHE A 103 1.74 6.66 3.33
CA PHE A 103 2.36 7.07 2.07
C PHE A 103 2.97 5.90 1.31
N LEU A 104 2.89 4.68 1.86
CA LEU A 104 3.41 3.50 1.20
C LEU A 104 2.43 2.99 0.12
N PRO A 105 2.96 2.39 -0.96
CA PRO A 105 2.13 1.62 -1.89
C PRO A 105 1.38 0.50 -1.17
N ALA A 106 0.18 0.15 -1.68
CA ALA A 106 -0.66 -0.89 -1.08
C ALA A 106 0.08 -2.23 -0.94
N ILE A 107 0.91 -2.60 -1.93
CA ILE A 107 1.71 -3.83 -1.90
C ILE A 107 2.68 -3.88 -0.72
N THR A 108 3.31 -2.75 -0.36
CA THR A 108 4.24 -2.69 0.78
C THR A 108 3.50 -2.83 2.10
N ILE A 109 2.30 -2.24 2.21
CA ILE A 109 1.45 -2.39 3.40
C ILE A 109 0.99 -3.84 3.54
N LYS A 110 0.57 -4.48 2.44
CA LYS A 110 0.20 -5.90 2.41
C LYS A 110 1.37 -6.81 2.79
N ALA A 111 2.59 -6.53 2.33
CA ALA A 111 3.77 -7.30 2.72
C ALA A 111 4.05 -7.18 4.23
N LYS A 112 3.87 -5.99 4.80
CA LYS A 112 4.01 -5.79 6.25
C LYS A 112 2.93 -6.52 7.05
N ASP A 113 1.70 -6.46 6.57
CA ASP A 113 0.56 -7.19 7.14
C ASP A 113 0.83 -8.70 7.14
N PHE A 114 1.26 -9.23 6.00
CA PHE A 114 1.62 -10.64 5.87
C PHE A 114 2.74 -11.06 6.85
N ALA A 115 3.81 -10.28 6.97
CA ALA A 115 4.88 -10.58 7.94
C ALA A 115 4.37 -10.58 9.40
N THR A 116 3.41 -9.69 9.70
CA THR A 116 2.75 -9.62 11.01
C THR A 116 1.90 -10.87 11.25
N GLU A 117 1.06 -11.25 10.29
CA GLU A 117 0.23 -12.47 10.35
C GLU A 117 1.07 -13.75 10.49
N ILE A 118 2.19 -13.86 9.78
CA ILE A 118 3.12 -15.00 9.92
C ILE A 118 3.69 -15.06 11.35
N THR A 119 4.04 -13.91 11.93
CA THR A 119 4.54 -13.86 13.32
C THR A 119 3.46 -14.33 14.29
N VAL A 120 2.24 -13.79 14.18
CA VAL A 120 1.07 -14.17 14.97
C VAL A 120 0.79 -15.67 14.85
N PHE A 121 0.74 -16.19 13.63
CA PHE A 121 0.49 -17.60 13.35
C PHE A 121 1.54 -18.50 14.02
N ASN A 122 2.83 -18.16 13.87
CA ASN A 122 3.91 -18.94 14.47
C ASN A 122 3.87 -18.90 16.00
N THR A 123 3.56 -17.75 16.61
CA THR A 123 3.40 -17.63 18.06
C THR A 123 2.25 -18.50 18.57
N ASN A 124 1.08 -18.43 17.93
CA ASN A 124 -0.08 -19.24 18.30
C ASN A 124 0.18 -20.74 18.11
N ARG A 125 0.84 -21.12 17.01
CA ARG A 125 1.25 -22.50 16.76
C ARG A 125 2.22 -22.99 17.82
N ALA A 126 3.21 -22.20 18.21
CA ALA A 126 4.14 -22.56 19.27
C ALA A 126 3.41 -22.79 20.60
N SER A 127 2.45 -21.94 20.97
CA SER A 127 1.67 -22.11 22.19
C SER A 127 0.69 -23.29 22.20
N ALA A 128 0.30 -23.81 21.04
CA ALA A 128 -0.58 -24.97 20.95
C ALA A 128 0.16 -26.32 21.05
N ASN A 129 1.50 -26.30 20.93
CA ASN A 129 2.34 -27.51 20.98
C ASN A 129 3.00 -27.71 22.37
N TYR A 130 2.62 -26.91 23.37
CA TYR A 130 2.98 -27.02 24.78
C TYR A 130 1.72 -27.00 25.63
#